data_AF-A0A0B2R060-F1
#
_entry.id   AF-A0A0B2R060-F1
#
_cell.length_a   1.000
_cell.length_b   1.000
_cell.length_c   1.000
_cell.angle_alpha   90.00
_cell.angle_beta   90.00
_cell.angle_gamma   90.00
#
_symmetry.space_group_name_H-M   'P 1'
#
loop_
_entity.id
_entity.type
_entity.pdbx_description
1 polymer ?
#
loop_
_entity_poly.entity_id
_entity_poly.type
_entity_poly.pdbx_seq_one_letter_code
_entity_poly.pdbx_strand_id
1 'polypeptide(L)'
;MPKRTTHTYSSEDAAPEGPHSDLFVYYCKHCGSHVLITDTQLQKMPKRKTDKAYVLDKSKHLARLNMKEGGKVVLKRGEGKMEKQFRMNCMGCGLFVCYRAEQELELSSLIYVLDGALSTVAAETNPQDAPVPPCISHLEGGLVQLAIEVEDRAQRSAITRVNADDVRVTVAAPAARGEANNELLEFMGKVLGLRLSQMTLQRGWNNKSKLLVVEDLTARQVYEKLLEAVQP
;
A
#
# COMPACT_ATOMS: atom_id res chain seq x y z
N MET A 1 -18.39 36.07 -9.88
CA MET A 1 -18.63 34.63 -9.62
C MET A 1 -17.71 34.21 -8.48
N PRO A 2 -18.21 33.77 -7.32
CA PRO A 2 -17.34 33.29 -6.25
C PRO A 2 -16.79 31.92 -6.65
N LYS A 3 -15.46 31.77 -6.59
CA LYS A 3 -14.77 30.50 -6.87
C LYS A 3 -15.14 29.52 -5.76
N ARG A 4 -15.95 28.51 -6.08
CA ARG A 4 -16.24 27.39 -5.20
C ARG A 4 -14.96 26.55 -5.08
N THR A 5 -14.24 26.71 -3.98
CA THR A 5 -13.11 25.85 -3.62
C THR A 5 -13.67 24.51 -3.15
N THR A 6 -13.53 23.48 -3.98
CA THR A 6 -13.78 22.11 -3.56
C THR A 6 -12.71 21.75 -2.54
N HIS A 7 -13.06 21.75 -1.26
CA HIS A 7 -12.21 21.16 -0.23
C HIS A 7 -12.23 19.65 -0.45
N THR A 8 -11.16 19.12 -1.03
CA THR A 8 -10.86 17.69 -1.02
C THR A 8 -10.41 17.34 0.39
N TYR A 9 -11.32 16.79 1.20
CA TYR A 9 -10.97 16.19 2.47
C TYR A 9 -10.21 14.89 2.16
N SER A 10 -8.91 14.87 2.46
CA SER A 10 -8.12 13.64 2.50
C SER A 10 -8.33 13.00 3.88
N SER A 11 -8.22 11.68 3.99
CA SER A 11 -8.25 10.98 5.29
C SER A 11 -7.14 11.44 6.25
N GLU A 12 -6.15 12.18 5.75
CA GLU A 12 -5.09 12.84 6.51
C GLU A 12 -5.59 14.08 7.30
N ASP A 13 -6.70 14.71 6.90
CA ASP A 13 -7.27 15.91 7.57
C ASP A 13 -8.22 15.56 8.73
N ALA A 14 -8.50 14.27 8.94
CA ALA A 14 -9.28 13.82 10.08
C ALA A 14 -8.40 13.89 11.35
N ALA A 15 -8.48 15.00 12.08
CA ALA A 15 -7.92 15.07 13.43
C ALA A 15 -8.50 13.91 14.27
N PRO A 16 -7.68 13.13 14.99
CA PRO A 16 -8.18 12.05 15.82
C PRO A 16 -8.99 12.65 16.97
N GLU A 17 -10.32 12.60 16.87
CA GLU A 17 -11.19 12.92 17.99
C GLU A 17 -11.12 11.79 19.02
N GLY A 18 -10.27 11.96 20.04
CA GLY A 18 -10.28 11.10 21.23
C GLY A 18 -8.90 10.93 21.87
N PRO A 19 -8.84 10.63 23.18
CA PRO A 19 -7.59 10.42 23.88
C PRO A 19 -6.97 9.11 23.38
N HIS A 20 -5.81 9.22 22.72
CA HIS A 20 -4.88 8.12 22.43
C HIS A 20 -5.50 6.78 22.01
N SER A 21 -5.78 6.59 20.72
CA SER A 21 -5.68 5.24 20.15
C SER A 21 -5.19 5.33 18.72
N ASP A 22 -3.91 5.04 18.52
CA ASP A 22 -3.39 4.77 17.19
C ASP A 22 -4.20 3.61 16.61
N LEU A 23 -4.90 3.86 15.50
CA LEU A 23 -5.62 2.80 14.79
C LEU A 23 -4.62 2.01 13.94
N PHE A 24 -4.58 0.70 14.16
CA PHE A 24 -3.79 -0.24 13.40
C PHE A 24 -4.64 -0.83 12.28
N VAL A 25 -4.21 -0.57 11.04
CA VAL A 25 -4.84 -1.09 9.83
C VAL A 25 -4.05 -2.31 9.36
N TYR A 26 -4.77 -3.40 9.10
CA TYR A 26 -4.22 -4.67 8.67
C TYR A 26 -4.73 -5.06 7.30
N TYR A 27 -3.79 -5.47 6.46
CA TYR A 27 -4.00 -5.87 5.08
C TYR A 27 -3.75 -7.36 4.93
N CYS A 28 -4.41 -7.98 3.95
CA CYS A 28 -4.15 -9.36 3.58
C CYS A 28 -2.71 -9.48 3.07
N LYS A 29 -1.92 -10.37 3.68
CA LYS A 29 -0.53 -10.56 3.28
C LYS A 29 -0.37 -11.02 1.82
N HIS A 30 -1.38 -11.69 1.26
CA HIS A 30 -1.32 -12.23 -0.09
C HIS A 30 -1.68 -11.21 -1.19
N CYS A 31 -2.66 -10.32 -0.97
CA CYS A 31 -3.16 -9.43 -2.03
C CYS A 31 -3.21 -7.95 -1.64
N GLY A 32 -2.79 -7.59 -0.43
CA GLY A 32 -2.80 -6.20 0.05
C GLY A 32 -4.19 -5.62 0.30
N SER A 33 -5.27 -6.39 0.12
CA SER A 33 -6.63 -5.92 0.39
C SER A 33 -6.82 -5.63 1.87
N HIS A 34 -7.50 -4.54 2.19
CA HIS A 34 -7.82 -4.15 3.57
C HIS A 34 -8.74 -5.17 4.25
N VAL A 35 -8.34 -5.68 5.43
CA VAL A 35 -9.05 -6.77 6.14
C VAL A 35 -9.52 -6.40 7.54
N LEU A 36 -8.70 -5.76 8.37
CA LEU A 36 -9.01 -5.51 9.79
C LEU A 36 -8.49 -4.13 10.23
N ILE A 37 -9.33 -3.37 10.93
CA ILE A 37 -8.92 -2.17 11.68
C ILE A 37 -9.15 -2.44 13.16
N THR A 38 -8.14 -2.14 13.98
CA THR A 38 -8.22 -2.29 15.44
C THR A 38 -7.40 -1.23 16.16
N ASP A 39 -7.71 -0.99 17.43
CA ASP A 39 -6.98 -0.05 18.31
C ASP A 39 -5.78 -0.70 19.02
N THR A 40 -5.47 -1.95 18.70
CA THR A 40 -4.37 -2.70 19.33
C THR A 40 -3.51 -3.45 18.33
N GLN A 41 -2.26 -3.74 18.70
CA GLN A 41 -1.35 -4.51 17.86
C GLN A 41 -1.62 -6.01 18.04
N LEU A 42 -1.82 -6.74 16.93
CA LEU A 42 -2.02 -8.19 16.95
C LEU A 42 -0.87 -8.92 17.64
N GLN A 43 0.37 -8.44 17.48
CA GLN A 43 1.56 -9.04 18.12
C GLN A 43 1.48 -9.04 19.65
N LYS A 44 0.73 -8.11 20.26
CA LYS A 44 0.52 -8.03 21.71
C LYS A 44 -0.65 -8.90 22.18
N MET A 45 -1.48 -9.41 21.26
CA MET A 45 -2.64 -10.22 21.59
C MET A 45 -2.23 -11.66 21.97
N PRO A 46 -2.96 -12.29 22.90
CA PRO A 46 -2.68 -13.66 23.28
C PRO A 46 -2.87 -14.61 22.09
N LYS A 47 -2.00 -15.61 21.98
CA LYS A 47 -2.07 -16.65 20.95
C LYS A 47 -2.69 -17.93 21.49
N ARG A 48 -3.53 -18.58 20.68
CA ARG A 48 -4.04 -19.93 21.00
C ARG A 48 -2.93 -20.97 20.95
N LYS A 49 -2.98 -21.93 21.87
CA LYS A 49 -2.04 -23.08 21.88
C LYS A 49 -2.26 -24.06 20.72
N THR A 50 -3.48 -24.13 20.19
CA THR A 50 -3.89 -25.13 19.18
C THR A 50 -3.38 -24.84 17.78
N ASP A 51 -3.37 -23.57 17.38
CA ASP A 51 -3.10 -23.13 16.01
C ASP A 51 -2.36 -21.79 15.94
N LYS A 52 -1.89 -21.26 17.06
CA LYS A 52 -1.13 -20.01 17.17
C LYS A 52 -1.89 -18.76 16.69
N ALA A 53 -3.19 -18.85 16.46
CA ALA A 53 -4.01 -17.71 16.07
C ALA A 53 -4.05 -16.65 17.18
N TYR A 54 -3.96 -15.37 16.80
CA TYR A 54 -4.15 -14.24 17.70
C TYR A 54 -5.62 -14.16 18.12
N VAL A 55 -5.86 -13.95 19.41
CA VAL A 55 -7.21 -13.83 19.96
C VAL A 55 -7.54 -12.35 20.12
N LEU A 56 -8.49 -11.87 19.32
CA LEU A 56 -9.00 -10.50 19.40
C LEU A 56 -10.38 -10.51 20.06
N ASP A 57 -10.53 -9.74 21.13
CA ASP A 57 -11.76 -9.61 21.89
C ASP A 57 -12.49 -8.32 21.51
N LYS A 58 -13.63 -8.47 20.81
CA LYS A 58 -14.44 -7.33 20.34
C LYS A 58 -15.04 -6.50 21.47
N SER A 59 -15.12 -7.05 22.68
CA SER A 59 -15.64 -6.31 23.84
C SER A 59 -14.61 -5.34 24.42
N LYS A 60 -13.33 -5.57 24.15
CA LYS A 60 -12.20 -4.79 24.68
C LYS A 60 -11.53 -3.90 23.64
N HIS A 61 -11.56 -4.33 22.39
CA HIS A 61 -10.86 -3.69 21.29
C HIS A 61 -11.80 -3.42 20.12
N LEU A 62 -11.61 -2.26 19.48
CA LEU A 62 -12.24 -2.01 18.19
C LEU A 62 -11.81 -3.11 17.20
N ALA A 63 -12.76 -3.68 16.47
CA ALA A 63 -12.50 -4.68 15.45
C ALA A 63 -13.45 -4.48 14.26
N ARG A 64 -13.04 -3.65 13.30
CA ARG A 64 -13.78 -3.48 12.04
C ARG A 64 -13.21 -4.44 11.00
N LEU A 65 -14.06 -5.33 10.50
CA LEU A 65 -13.70 -6.42 9.60
C LEU A 65 -14.21 -6.14 8.18
N ASN A 66 -13.39 -6.44 7.17
CA ASN A 66 -13.76 -6.37 5.76
C ASN A 66 -13.46 -7.70 5.06
N MET A 67 -14.37 -8.67 5.22
CA MET A 67 -14.17 -10.07 4.81
C MET A 67 -15.48 -10.70 4.37
N LYS A 68 -15.37 -11.78 3.60
CA LYS A 68 -16.50 -12.63 3.21
C LYS A 68 -16.55 -13.89 4.06
N GLU A 69 -17.75 -14.42 4.22
CA GLU A 69 -17.97 -15.75 4.82
C GLU A 69 -17.23 -16.82 4.01
N GLY A 70 -16.39 -17.59 4.68
CA GLY A 70 -15.61 -18.72 4.14
C GLY A 70 -16.21 -20.08 4.44
N GLY A 71 -17.39 -20.11 5.07
CA GLY A 71 -18.13 -21.33 5.40
C GLY A 71 -17.77 -21.95 6.76
N LYS A 72 -18.51 -23.00 7.11
CA LYS A 72 -18.39 -23.71 8.39
C LYS A 72 -17.55 -24.98 8.23
N VAL A 73 -16.54 -25.13 9.06
CA VAL A 73 -15.69 -26.32 9.15
C VAL A 73 -15.71 -26.84 10.59
N VAL A 74 -15.76 -28.16 10.77
CA VAL A 74 -15.66 -28.79 12.08
C VAL A 74 -14.34 -29.56 12.16
N LEU A 75 -13.49 -29.20 13.13
CA LEU A 75 -12.20 -29.83 13.34
C LEU A 75 -12.26 -30.79 14.53
N LYS A 76 -11.64 -31.97 14.37
CA LYS A 76 -11.42 -32.91 15.48
C LYS A 76 -10.12 -32.54 16.19
N ARG A 77 -10.19 -32.19 17.47
CA ARG A 77 -9.04 -31.74 18.30
C ARG A 77 -8.51 -32.81 19.26
N GLY A 78 -9.02 -34.04 19.18
CA GLY A 78 -8.66 -35.17 20.02
C GLY A 78 -9.82 -36.16 20.16
N GLU A 79 -9.72 -37.09 21.11
CA GLU A 79 -10.83 -38.00 21.43
C GLU A 79 -12.03 -37.21 21.97
N GLY A 80 -13.15 -37.27 21.24
CA GLY A 80 -14.42 -36.63 21.61
C GLY A 80 -14.49 -35.11 21.48
N LYS A 81 -13.38 -34.40 21.25
CA LYS A 81 -13.36 -32.93 21.18
C LYS A 81 -13.49 -32.42 19.74
N MET A 82 -14.60 -31.75 19.46
CA MET A 82 -14.89 -31.13 18.16
C MET A 82 -14.93 -29.61 18.30
N GLU A 83 -14.28 -28.89 17.38
CA GLU A 83 -14.26 -27.43 17.31
C GLU A 83 -14.98 -26.98 16.04
N LYS A 84 -16.01 -26.15 16.18
CA LYS A 84 -16.67 -25.52 15.03
C LYS A 84 -15.93 -24.22 14.70
N GLN A 85 -15.60 -24.05 13.43
CA GLN A 85 -14.97 -22.85 12.89
C GLN A 85 -15.83 -22.30 11.78
N PHE A 86 -16.31 -21.07 11.95
CA PHE A 86 -16.88 -20.28 10.87
C PHE A 86 -15.76 -19.42 10.31
N ARG A 87 -15.26 -19.83 9.14
CA ARG A 87 -14.09 -19.22 8.51
C ARG A 87 -14.50 -17.93 7.82
N MET A 88 -13.59 -16.98 7.80
CA MET A 88 -13.74 -15.69 7.12
C MET A 88 -12.53 -15.50 6.21
N ASN A 89 -12.83 -15.12 4.98
CA ASN A 89 -11.88 -15.07 3.88
C ASN A 89 -11.68 -13.62 3.41
N CYS A 90 -10.49 -13.32 2.91
CA CYS A 90 -10.18 -12.05 2.29
C CYS A 90 -11.13 -11.80 1.09
N MET A 91 -11.63 -10.57 0.98
CA MET A 91 -12.50 -10.16 -0.13
C MET A 91 -11.78 -10.25 -1.49
N GLY A 92 -10.50 -9.87 -1.54
CA GLY A 92 -9.72 -9.82 -2.79
C GLY A 92 -9.32 -11.20 -3.33
N CYS A 93 -8.57 -11.99 -2.55
CA CYS A 93 -8.03 -13.27 -3.02
C CYS A 93 -8.74 -14.51 -2.47
N GLY A 94 -9.68 -14.37 -1.53
CA GLY A 94 -10.33 -15.51 -0.90
C GLY A 94 -9.48 -16.27 0.12
N LEU A 95 -8.28 -15.78 0.46
CA LEU A 95 -7.43 -16.38 1.49
C LEU A 95 -8.17 -16.48 2.83
N PHE A 96 -8.09 -17.64 3.48
CA PHE A 96 -8.57 -17.83 4.84
C PHE A 96 -7.71 -17.00 5.81
N VAL A 97 -8.30 -15.99 6.45
CA VAL A 97 -7.55 -14.99 7.24
C VAL A 97 -7.88 -15.06 8.73
N CYS A 98 -9.11 -15.40 9.09
CA CYS A 98 -9.53 -15.54 10.47
C CYS A 98 -10.82 -16.34 10.59
N TYR A 99 -11.17 -16.78 11.79
CA TYR A 99 -12.40 -17.51 12.05
C TYR A 99 -13.04 -17.10 13.37
N ARG A 100 -14.27 -17.54 13.55
CA ARG A 100 -15.04 -17.41 14.79
C ARG A 100 -15.67 -18.74 15.21
N ALA A 101 -16.06 -18.83 16.49
CA ALA A 101 -16.70 -20.02 17.04
C ALA A 101 -18.22 -20.04 16.80
N GLU A 102 -18.84 -18.86 16.71
CA GLU A 102 -20.28 -18.68 16.52
C GLU A 102 -20.65 -18.34 15.08
N GLN A 103 -21.87 -18.71 14.67
CA GLN A 103 -22.32 -18.48 13.30
C GLN A 103 -22.54 -17.00 13.00
N GLU A 104 -22.98 -16.19 13.96
CA GLU A 104 -23.29 -14.79 13.74
C GLU A 104 -22.14 -13.90 14.24
N LEU A 105 -21.78 -12.87 13.47
CA LEU A 105 -20.65 -12.01 13.84
C LEU A 105 -20.93 -11.20 15.10
N GLU A 106 -22.18 -10.80 15.30
CA GLU A 106 -22.64 -10.00 16.44
C GLU A 106 -22.53 -10.79 17.76
N LEU A 107 -22.84 -12.09 17.71
CA LEU A 107 -22.79 -12.98 18.88
C LEU A 107 -21.37 -13.42 19.23
N SER A 108 -20.46 -13.43 18.26
CA SER A 108 -19.07 -13.83 18.50
C SER A 108 -18.29 -12.72 19.18
N SER A 109 -18.02 -12.85 20.47
CA SER A 109 -17.17 -11.89 21.20
C SER A 109 -15.68 -12.01 20.83
N LEU A 110 -15.24 -13.22 20.48
CA LEU A 110 -13.85 -13.52 20.13
C LEU A 110 -13.69 -13.75 18.63
N ILE A 111 -12.64 -13.16 18.06
CA ILE A 111 -12.19 -13.39 16.69
C ILE A 111 -10.78 -13.97 16.75
N TYR A 112 -10.54 -15.01 15.95
CA TYR A 112 -9.24 -15.68 15.89
C TYR A 112 -8.56 -15.35 14.57
N VAL A 113 -7.52 -14.54 14.61
CA VAL A 113 -6.77 -14.10 13.44
C VAL A 113 -5.60 -15.04 13.22
N LEU A 114 -5.48 -15.59 12.02
CA LEU A 114 -4.41 -16.54 11.69
C LEU A 114 -3.04 -15.85 11.68
N ASP A 115 -2.05 -16.53 12.24
CA ASP A 115 -0.68 -16.03 12.26
C ASP A 115 -0.14 -15.91 10.83
N GLY A 116 0.41 -14.75 10.49
CA GLY A 116 0.95 -14.48 9.16
C GLY A 116 -0.08 -14.25 8.05
N ALA A 117 -1.39 -14.28 8.33
CA ALA A 117 -2.41 -13.98 7.32
C ALA A 117 -2.55 -12.48 7.02
N LEU A 118 -2.24 -11.64 8.00
CA LEU A 118 -2.35 -10.19 7.94
C LEU A 118 -0.99 -9.50 8.15
N SER A 119 -0.85 -8.30 7.56
CA SER A 119 0.31 -7.40 7.72
C SER A 119 -0.17 -5.99 8.06
N THR A 120 0.60 -5.25 8.86
CA THR A 120 0.38 -3.81 9.13
C THR A 120 0.83 -2.92 7.97
N VAL A 121 1.56 -3.50 7.01
CA VAL A 121 2.01 -2.84 5.79
C VAL A 121 1.21 -3.40 4.63
N ALA A 122 0.55 -2.55 3.84
CA ALA A 122 -0.30 -2.93 2.71
C ALA A 122 0.39 -3.82 1.67
N ALA A 123 1.73 -3.80 1.65
CA ALA A 123 2.56 -4.78 0.99
C ALA A 123 3.94 -4.80 1.67
N GLU A 124 4.20 -5.78 2.52
CA GLU A 124 5.53 -6.41 2.54
C GLU A 124 5.44 -7.67 1.69
N THR A 125 5.11 -7.49 0.41
CA THR A 125 5.73 -8.32 -0.60
C THR A 125 7.22 -8.01 -0.55
N ASN A 126 8.09 -8.99 -0.74
CA ASN A 126 9.47 -8.71 -1.16
C ASN A 126 9.44 -7.55 -2.18
N PRO A 127 10.36 -6.57 -2.17
CA PRO A 127 10.37 -5.53 -3.20
C PRO A 127 10.20 -6.12 -4.59
N GLN A 128 10.76 -7.32 -4.82
CA GLN A 128 10.66 -8.21 -5.99
C GLN A 128 9.24 -8.68 -6.37
N ASP A 129 8.35 -8.90 -5.40
CA ASP A 129 6.98 -9.40 -5.60
C ASP A 129 5.90 -8.29 -5.57
N ALA A 130 6.28 -7.04 -5.25
CA ALA A 130 5.36 -5.92 -5.29
C ALA A 130 4.88 -5.67 -6.74
N PRO A 131 3.57 -5.56 -7.00
CA PRO A 131 3.11 -5.18 -8.32
C PRO A 131 3.65 -3.79 -8.67
N VAL A 132 4.12 -3.64 -9.92
CA VAL A 132 4.60 -2.35 -10.42
C VAL A 132 3.43 -1.36 -10.38
N PRO A 133 3.57 -0.18 -9.74
CA PRO A 133 2.52 0.83 -9.67
C PRO A 133 2.07 1.29 -11.07
N PRO A 134 0.79 1.61 -11.29
CA PRO A 134 0.26 1.96 -12.61
C PRO A 134 0.82 3.28 -13.18
N CYS A 135 1.42 4.13 -12.34
CA CYS A 135 2.19 5.30 -12.78
C CYS A 135 3.45 4.93 -13.58
N ILE A 136 3.89 3.67 -13.54
CA ILE A 136 4.97 3.09 -14.35
C ILE A 136 4.32 2.10 -15.32
N SER A 137 4.06 2.53 -16.54
CA SER A 137 3.31 1.76 -17.54
C SER A 137 4.16 1.40 -18.75
N HIS A 138 3.85 0.25 -19.36
CA HIS A 138 4.44 -0.15 -20.63
C HIS A 138 3.77 0.59 -21.79
N LEU A 139 4.57 1.07 -22.74
CA LEU A 139 4.13 1.59 -24.02
C LEU A 139 4.43 0.58 -25.13
N GLU A 140 3.84 0.82 -26.31
CA GLU A 140 4.18 0.08 -27.51
C GLU A 140 5.66 0.26 -27.88
N GLY A 141 6.27 -0.77 -28.48
CA GLY A 141 7.68 -0.73 -28.88
C GLY A 141 8.69 -1.01 -27.76
N GLY A 142 8.26 -1.52 -26.60
CA GLY A 142 9.15 -1.89 -25.50
C GLY A 142 9.59 -0.71 -24.63
N LEU A 143 8.96 0.45 -24.80
CA LEU A 143 9.18 1.65 -24.01
C LEU A 143 8.42 1.58 -22.67
N VAL A 144 8.91 2.33 -21.68
CA VAL A 144 8.24 2.49 -20.39
C VAL A 144 7.97 3.96 -20.13
N GLN A 145 6.76 4.29 -19.66
CA GLN A 145 6.37 5.64 -19.28
C GLN A 145 6.21 5.75 -17.77
N LEU A 146 6.72 6.82 -17.20
CA LEU A 146 6.57 7.18 -15.80
C LEU A 146 5.78 8.48 -15.68
N ALA A 147 4.74 8.50 -14.84
CA ALA A 147 4.13 9.73 -14.39
C ALA A 147 4.94 10.31 -13.22
N ILE A 148 5.46 11.52 -13.38
CA ILE A 148 6.32 12.19 -12.41
C ILE A 148 5.66 13.50 -11.98
N GLU A 149 5.55 13.72 -10.67
CA GLU A 149 5.15 15.01 -10.10
C GLU A 149 6.40 15.73 -9.58
N VAL A 150 6.66 16.92 -10.11
CA VAL A 150 7.89 17.67 -9.86
C VAL A 150 7.64 18.83 -8.90
N GLU A 151 8.44 18.89 -7.84
CA GLU A 151 8.54 20.03 -6.93
C GLU A 151 9.87 20.75 -7.15
N ASP A 152 9.84 22.01 -7.58
CA ASP A 152 11.03 22.80 -7.88
C ASP A 152 11.53 23.58 -6.64
N ARG A 153 12.74 24.12 -6.73
CA ARG A 153 13.37 24.93 -5.65
C ARG A 153 13.57 24.19 -4.33
N ALA A 154 13.81 22.88 -4.39
CA ALA A 154 14.17 22.10 -3.23
C ALA A 154 15.66 22.29 -2.85
N GLN A 155 16.05 21.82 -1.66
CA GLN A 155 17.45 21.83 -1.24
C GLN A 155 18.34 20.91 -2.09
N ARG A 156 17.76 19.83 -2.63
CA ARG A 156 18.44 18.83 -3.46
C ARG A 156 17.44 18.10 -4.36
N SER A 157 17.96 17.55 -5.45
CA SER A 157 17.21 16.59 -6.26
C SER A 157 17.06 15.26 -5.53
N ALA A 158 15.83 14.77 -5.37
CA ALA A 158 15.53 13.52 -4.66
C ALA A 158 14.19 12.92 -5.08
N ILE A 159 14.09 11.59 -5.03
CA ILE A 159 12.80 10.89 -5.10
C ILE A 159 12.26 10.83 -3.69
N THR A 160 11.17 11.56 -3.43
CA THR A 160 10.58 11.63 -2.09
C THR A 160 9.51 10.55 -1.89
N ARG A 161 8.84 10.13 -2.97
CA ARG A 161 7.77 9.13 -2.89
C ARG A 161 7.51 8.43 -4.21
N VAL A 162 7.14 7.16 -4.15
CA VAL A 162 6.57 6.39 -5.26
C VAL A 162 5.20 5.87 -4.81
N ASN A 163 4.13 6.20 -5.53
CA ASN A 163 2.78 5.70 -5.24
C ASN A 163 2.09 5.22 -6.53
N ALA A 164 0.79 4.90 -6.47
CA ALA A 164 0.05 4.43 -7.63
C ALA A 164 -0.15 5.49 -8.73
N ASP A 165 -0.18 6.77 -8.38
CA ASP A 165 -0.55 7.87 -9.27
C ASP A 165 0.67 8.57 -9.90
N ASP A 166 1.74 8.76 -9.12
CA ASP A 166 2.95 9.47 -9.51
C ASP A 166 4.22 9.00 -8.76
N VAL A 167 5.36 9.32 -9.38
CA VAL A 167 6.67 9.36 -8.73
C VAL A 167 6.94 10.81 -8.38
N ARG A 168 6.99 11.14 -7.09
CA ARG A 168 7.28 12.50 -6.65
C ARG A 168 8.78 12.74 -6.61
N VAL A 169 9.21 13.77 -7.33
CA VAL A 169 10.61 14.16 -7.44
C VAL A 169 10.75 15.62 -7.07
N THR A 170 11.64 15.91 -6.13
CA THR A 170 12.08 17.28 -5.87
C THR A 170 13.28 17.59 -6.76
N VAL A 171 13.40 18.82 -7.25
CA VAL A 171 14.56 19.33 -7.99
C VAL A 171 15.01 20.67 -7.43
N ALA A 172 16.32 20.93 -7.43
CA ALA A 172 16.85 22.19 -6.91
C ALA A 172 16.62 23.36 -7.87
N ALA A 173 16.74 23.12 -9.17
CA ALA A 173 16.49 24.10 -10.20
C ALA A 173 15.05 24.61 -10.19
N PRO A 174 14.83 25.90 -10.50
CA PRO A 174 13.49 26.45 -10.64
C PRO A 174 12.82 25.97 -11.94
N ALA A 175 11.48 26.00 -12.00
CA ALA A 175 10.73 25.73 -13.24
C ALA A 175 10.91 26.80 -14.33
N ALA A 176 11.68 27.86 -14.06
CA ALA A 176 11.95 28.91 -15.02
C ALA A 176 12.76 28.36 -16.20
N ARG A 177 12.36 28.75 -17.43
CA ARG A 177 13.10 28.46 -18.68
C ARG A 177 13.46 26.97 -18.91
N GLY A 178 12.75 26.05 -18.26
CA GLY A 178 12.99 24.60 -18.40
C GLY A 178 14.15 24.06 -17.56
N GLU A 179 14.74 24.85 -16.66
CA GLU A 179 15.87 24.41 -15.82
C GLU A 179 15.51 23.18 -14.97
N ALA A 180 14.34 23.20 -14.32
CA ALA A 180 13.80 22.03 -13.60
C ALA A 180 13.67 20.77 -14.47
N ASN A 181 13.31 20.92 -15.75
CA ASN A 181 13.18 19.76 -16.65
C ASN A 181 14.54 19.15 -16.98
N ASN A 182 15.56 20.00 -17.19
CA ASN A 182 16.92 19.57 -17.48
C ASN A 182 17.53 18.86 -16.27
N GLU A 183 17.41 19.45 -15.08
CA GLU A 183 17.89 18.83 -13.84
C GLU A 183 17.16 17.51 -13.57
N LEU A 184 15.84 17.46 -13.79
CA LEU A 184 15.07 16.22 -13.67
C LEU A 184 15.61 15.12 -14.58
N LEU A 185 15.87 15.42 -15.86
CA LEU A 185 16.40 14.45 -16.81
C LEU A 185 17.79 13.95 -16.39
N GLU A 186 18.67 14.85 -15.96
CA GLU A 186 20.00 14.48 -15.46
C GLU A 186 19.92 13.62 -14.19
N PHE A 187 19.04 13.98 -13.26
CA PHE A 187 18.82 13.24 -12.02
C PHE A 187 18.25 11.84 -12.29
N MET A 188 17.20 11.75 -13.11
CA MET A 188 16.60 10.46 -13.48
C MET A 188 17.57 9.60 -14.28
N GLY A 189 18.44 10.18 -15.12
CA GLY A 189 19.50 9.45 -15.80
C GLY A 189 20.48 8.79 -14.84
N LYS A 190 20.85 9.49 -13.76
CA LYS A 190 21.71 8.94 -12.70
C LYS A 190 21.00 7.83 -11.92
N VAL A 191 19.73 8.02 -11.54
CA VAL A 191 18.94 7.02 -10.81
C VAL A 191 18.74 5.75 -11.64
N LEU A 192 18.32 5.91 -12.90
CA LEU A 192 18.00 4.78 -13.76
C LEU A 192 19.25 4.13 -14.40
N GLY A 193 20.38 4.84 -14.42
CA GLY A 193 21.59 4.41 -15.12
C GLY A 193 21.44 4.52 -16.64
N LEU A 194 20.68 5.53 -17.10
CA LEU A 194 20.36 5.76 -18.51
C LEU A 194 21.05 7.02 -19.02
N ARG A 195 21.38 7.02 -20.31
CA ARG A 195 21.84 8.22 -21.03
C ARG A 195 20.66 9.13 -21.32
N LEU A 196 20.92 10.43 -21.45
CA LEU A 196 19.88 11.41 -21.83
C LEU A 196 19.18 11.05 -23.16
N SER A 197 19.87 10.38 -24.09
CA SER A 197 19.29 9.94 -25.36
C SER A 197 18.27 8.81 -25.21
N GLN A 198 18.29 8.06 -24.10
CA GLN A 198 17.38 6.95 -23.81
C GLN A 198 16.16 7.42 -23.00
N MET A 199 15.98 8.73 -22.86
CA MET A 199 14.92 9.32 -22.05
C MET A 199 14.30 10.51 -22.77
N THR A 200 12.98 10.57 -22.77
CA THR A 200 12.22 11.70 -23.32
C THR A 200 11.26 12.22 -22.26
N LEU A 201 11.35 13.51 -21.95
CA LEU A 201 10.42 14.16 -21.03
C LEU A 201 9.30 14.85 -21.81
N GLN A 202 8.07 14.43 -21.55
CA GLN A 202 6.85 15.03 -22.10
C GLN A 202 6.09 15.81 -21.01
N ARG A 203 5.25 16.75 -21.43
CA ARG A 203 4.37 17.48 -20.52
C ARG A 203 3.22 16.56 -20.08
N GLY A 204 2.95 16.52 -18.78
CA GLY A 204 1.76 15.90 -18.23
C GLY A 204 0.55 16.84 -18.23
N TRP A 205 -0.39 16.62 -17.31
CA TRP A 205 -1.66 17.35 -17.26
C TRP A 205 -1.52 18.81 -16.80
N ASN A 206 -0.42 19.14 -16.09
CA ASN A 206 -0.10 20.49 -15.64
C ASN A 206 1.40 20.78 -15.78
N ASN A 207 1.90 21.87 -15.18
CA ASN A 207 3.31 22.26 -15.29
C ASN A 207 4.27 21.43 -14.40
N LYS A 208 3.76 20.85 -13.31
CA LYS A 208 4.48 20.01 -12.36
C LYS A 208 4.45 18.53 -12.76
N SER A 209 3.38 18.11 -13.42
CA SER A 209 3.23 16.76 -13.95
C SER A 209 4.03 16.60 -15.25
N LYS A 210 4.87 15.56 -15.29
CA LYS A 210 5.67 15.15 -16.44
C LYS A 210 5.43 13.69 -16.76
N LEU A 211 5.60 13.34 -18.03
CA LEU A 211 5.63 11.95 -18.47
C LEU A 211 7.05 11.66 -18.97
N LEU A 212 7.79 10.83 -18.23
CA LEU A 212 9.13 10.41 -18.63
C LEU A 212 9.02 9.09 -19.36
N VAL A 213 9.38 9.08 -20.64
CA VAL A 213 9.48 7.87 -21.45
C VAL A 213 10.94 7.40 -21.44
N VAL A 214 11.17 6.12 -21.17
CA VAL A 214 12.50 5.52 -21.09
C VAL A 214 12.60 4.28 -21.98
N GLU A 215 13.82 4.06 -22.49
CA GLU A 215 14.19 2.91 -23.32
C GLU A 215 15.07 1.92 -22.53
N ASP A 216 15.21 0.70 -23.04
CA ASP A 216 16.12 -0.35 -22.55
C ASP A 216 15.89 -0.85 -21.10
N LEU A 217 14.82 -0.40 -20.43
CA LEU A 217 14.42 -0.90 -19.12
C LEU A 217 12.97 -1.40 -19.14
N THR A 218 12.71 -2.48 -18.42
CA THR A 218 11.35 -2.94 -18.12
C THR A 218 10.74 -2.09 -16.99
N ALA A 219 9.40 -2.01 -16.93
CA ALA A 219 8.70 -1.28 -15.87
C ALA A 219 9.08 -1.77 -14.47
N ARG A 220 9.37 -3.06 -14.35
CA ARG A 220 9.87 -3.70 -13.13
C ARG A 220 11.26 -3.19 -12.72
N GLN A 221 12.22 -3.17 -13.64
CA GLN A 221 13.57 -2.66 -13.38
C GLN A 221 13.57 -1.17 -13.04
N VAL A 222 12.71 -0.40 -13.72
CA VAL A 222 12.48 1.02 -13.38
C VAL A 222 12.01 1.12 -11.94
N TYR A 223 10.96 0.39 -11.57
CA TYR A 223 10.40 0.43 -10.22
C TYR A 223 11.43 0.08 -9.14
N GLU A 224 12.23 -0.97 -9.34
CA GLU A 224 13.30 -1.37 -8.41
C GLU A 224 14.32 -0.27 -8.19
N LYS A 225 14.82 0.35 -9.27
CA LYS A 225 15.77 1.46 -9.21
C LYS A 225 15.21 2.69 -8.51
N LEU A 226 13.92 2.99 -8.70
CA LEU A 226 13.27 4.08 -7.99
C LEU A 226 13.19 3.81 -6.50
N LEU A 227 12.79 2.59 -6.10
CA LEU A 227 12.70 2.19 -4.69
C LEU A 227 14.06 2.27 -3.97
N GLU A 228 15.15 1.85 -4.62
CA GLU A 228 16.51 1.97 -4.08
C GLU A 228 16.95 3.43 -3.89
N ALA A 229 16.42 4.35 -4.71
CA ALA A 229 16.77 5.76 -4.71
C ALA A 229 15.82 6.64 -3.88
N VAL A 230 14.76 6.08 -3.29
CA VAL A 230 13.84 6.85 -2.42
C VAL A 230 14.61 7.36 -1.21
N GLN A 231 14.62 8.67 -1.03
CA GLN A 231 15.14 9.33 0.15
C GLN A 231 14.02 10.19 0.75
N PRO A 232 13.55 9.87 1.97
CA PRO A 232 12.56 10.70 2.64
C PRO A 232 13.08 12.12 2.93
#